data_AF-A0A328SCS3-F1
#
_entry.id   AF-A0A328SCS3-F1
#
_cell.length_a   1.000
_cell.length_b   1.000
_cell.length_c   1.000
_cell.angle_alpha   90.00
_cell.angle_beta   90.00
_cell.angle_gamma   90.00
#
_symmetry.space_group_name_H-M   'P 1'
#
loop_
_entity.id
_entity.type
_entity.pdbx_description
1 polymer ?
#
loop_
_entity_poly.entity_id
_entity_poly.type
_entity_poly.pdbx_seq_one_letter_code
_entity_poly.pdbx_strand_id
1 'polypeptide(L)' 'MSKKYELYEVKDGKIVRKNPECVRCSHGIFMADHGDRYSCGRCGYTQWKNE' A
#
# COMPACT_ATOMS: atom_id res chain seq x y z
N MET A 1 -3.79 -14.14 -8.74
CA MET A 1 -2.48 -13.43 -8.69
C MET A 1 -2.74 -11.94 -8.54
N SER A 2 -2.16 -11.28 -7.52
CA SER A 2 -2.34 -9.84 -7.31
C SER A 2 -1.53 -9.04 -8.35
N LYS A 3 -2.23 -8.23 -9.16
CA LYS A 3 -1.66 -7.42 -10.24
C LYS A 3 -1.12 -6.10 -9.67
N LYS A 4 0.15 -6.11 -9.23
CA LYS A 4 0.80 -4.94 -8.59
C LYS A 4 0.77 -3.65 -9.42
N TYR A 5 0.64 -3.75 -10.75
CA TYR A 5 0.57 -2.59 -11.63
C TYR A 5 -0.73 -1.78 -11.49
N GLU A 6 -1.82 -2.38 -11.01
CA GLU A 6 -3.13 -1.71 -10.83
C GLU A 6 -3.14 -0.74 -9.63
N LEU A 7 -2.13 -0.85 -8.75
CA LEU A 7 -1.92 0.02 -7.58
C LEU A 7 -1.20 1.33 -7.91
N TYR A 8 -0.80 1.52 -9.17
CA TYR A 8 -0.25 2.77 -9.67
C TYR A 8 -1.30 3.51 -10.47
N GLU A 9 -1.54 4.77 -10.13
CA GLU A 9 -2.43 5.66 -10.86
C GLU A 9 -1.62 6.82 -11.45
N VAL A 10 -1.93 7.22 -12.67
CA VAL A 10 -1.31 8.40 -13.28
C VAL A 10 -2.27 9.58 -13.09
N LYS A 11 -1.89 10.51 -12.21
CA LYS A 11 -2.60 11.79 -12.06
C LYS A 11 -1.68 12.90 -12.53
N ASP A 12 -2.15 13.70 -13.48
CA ASP A 12 -1.44 14.89 -14.01
C ASP A 12 0.01 14.61 -14.45
N GLY A 13 0.23 13.47 -15.11
CA GLY A 13 1.56 13.05 -15.59
C GLY A 13 2.50 12.53 -14.50
N LYS A 14 2.03 12.41 -13.25
CA LYS A 14 2.79 11.84 -12.12
C LYS A 14 2.22 10.48 -11.74
N ILE A 15 3.12 9.54 -11.45
CA ILE A 15 2.78 8.21 -10.95
C ILE A 15 2.51 8.34 -9.45
N VAL A 16 1.24 8.21 -9.07
CA VAL A 16 0.78 8.19 -7.68
C VAL A 16 0.51 6.75 -7.28
N ARG A 17 1.00 6.37 -6.10
CA ARG A 17 0.73 5.05 -5.51
C ARG A 17 -0.61 5.10 -4.78
N LYS A 18 -1.51 4.15 -5.04
CA LYS A 18 -2.82 4.05 -4.38
C LYS A 18 -2.73 3.63 -2.92
N ASN A 19 -1.78 2.74 -2.60
CA ASN A 19 -1.63 2.18 -1.27
C ASN A 19 -0.38 2.72 -0.57
N PRO A 20 -0.43 2.91 0.77
CA PRO A 20 0.73 3.32 1.54
C PRO A 20 1.80 2.22 1.56
N GLU A 21 3.03 2.63 1.80
CA GLU A 21 4.15 1.73 2.02
C GLU A 21 4.32 1.39 3.50
N CYS A 22 4.86 0.21 3.77
CA CYS A 22 5.12 -0.21 5.14
C CYS A 22 6.27 0.61 5.77
N VAL A 23 5.97 1.38 6.82
CA VAL A 23 6.94 2.14 7.63
C VAL A 23 8.10 1.29 8.18
N ARG A 24 7.86 0.01 8.46
CA ARG A 24 8.89 -0.89 9.02
C ARG A 24 9.77 -1.53 7.97
N CYS A 25 9.22 -1.82 6.80
CA CYS A 25 9.97 -2.55 5.77
C CYS A 25 10.65 -1.62 4.80
N SER A 26 10.11 -0.41 4.60
CA SER A 26 10.61 0.65 3.74
C SER A 26 10.83 0.23 2.27
N HIS A 27 10.58 1.13 1.33
CA HIS A 27 10.80 0.98 -0.12
C HIS A 27 10.27 -0.32 -0.78
N GLY A 28 9.13 -0.17 -1.46
CA GLY A 28 8.66 -1.14 -2.47
C GLY A 28 7.68 -2.21 -1.97
N ILE A 29 7.27 -2.14 -0.71
CA ILE A 29 6.24 -3.02 -0.14
C ILE A 29 4.98 -2.21 0.09
N PHE A 30 4.04 -2.40 -0.81
CA PHE A 30 2.68 -1.91 -0.67
C PHE A 30 1.98 -2.65 0.46
N MET A 31 1.34 -1.89 1.35
CA MET A 31 0.41 -2.48 2.31
C MET A 31 -0.89 -2.82 1.59
N ALA A 32 -1.45 -3.98 1.90
CA ALA A 32 -2.78 -4.36 1.45
C ALA A 32 -3.81 -3.50 2.19
N ASP A 33 -4.70 -2.87 1.43
CA ASP A 33 -5.82 -2.12 1.98
C ASP A 33 -7.02 -3.07 2.15
N HIS A 34 -7.49 -3.25 3.38
CA HIS A 34 -8.67 -4.05 3.69
C HIS A 34 -9.92 -3.20 4.00
N GLY A 35 -9.84 -1.87 3.84
CA GLY A 35 -10.89 -0.92 4.19
C GLY A 35 -10.69 -0.34 5.59
N ASP A 36 -10.64 -1.21 6.60
CA ASP A 36 -10.47 -0.90 8.03
C ASP A 36 -8.99 -0.78 8.45
N ARG A 37 -8.10 -1.47 7.74
CA ARG A 37 -6.67 -1.54 8.07
C ARG A 37 -5.79 -1.71 6.84
N TYR A 38 -4.55 -1.28 6.99
CA TYR A 38 -3.44 -1.58 6.11
C TYR A 38 -2.62 -2.73 6.69
N SER A 39 -2.40 -3.80 5.91
CA SER A 39 -1.60 -4.95 6.35
C SER A 39 -0.38 -5.16 5.47
N CYS A 40 0.79 -5.34 6.09
CA CYS A 40 2.04 -5.62 5.40
C CYS A 40 2.27 -7.13 5.28
N GLY A 41 2.24 -7.65 4.05
CA GLY A 41 2.49 -9.06 3.77
C GLY A 41 3.93 -9.54 3.98
N ARG A 42 4.90 -8.63 4.21
CA ARG A 42 6.31 -9.00 4.44
C ARG A 42 6.69 -9.11 5.92
N CYS A 43 6.24 -8.20 6.77
CA CYS A 43 6.59 -8.20 8.21
C CYS A 43 5.39 -8.43 9.15
N GLY A 44 4.17 -8.58 8.63
CA GLY A 44 2.96 -8.74 9.44
C GLY A 44 2.51 -7.46 10.14
N TYR A 45 3.14 -6.31 9.86
CA TYR A 45 2.73 -5.03 10.44
C TYR A 45 1.34 -4.63 9.95
N THR A 46 0.45 -4.37 10.88
CA THR A 46 -0.91 -3.90 10.60
C THR A 46 -1.05 -2.47 11.14
N GLN A 47 -1.48 -1.55 10.29
CA GLN A 47 -1.81 -0.18 10.63
C GLN A 47 -3.32 -0.01 10.48
N TRP A 48 -4.01 0.30 11.57
CA TRP A 48 -5.45 0.54 11.54
C TRP A 48 -5.72 1.95 11.02
N LYS A 49 -6.72 2.09 10.15
CA LYS A 49 -7.22 3.39 9.72
C LYS A 49 -8.15 3.91 10.80
N ASN A 50 -7.59 4.36 11.91
CA ASN A 50 -8.37 5.14 12.86
C ASN A 50 -8.55 6.52 12.23
N GLU A 51 -9.82 6.95 12.06
CA GLU A 51 -10.22 8.27 11.55
C GLU A 51 -9.49 9.42 12.23
#